data_AF-A0A1B7UZB9-F1
#
_entry.id   AF-A0A1B7UZB9-F1
#
_cell.length_a   1.000
_cell.length_b   1.000
_cell.length_c   1.000
_cell.angle_alpha   90.00
_cell.angle_beta   90.00
_cell.angle_gamma   90.00
#
_symmetry.space_group_name_H-M   'P 1'
#
loop_
_entity.id
_entity.type
_entity.pdbx_description
1 polymer ?
#
loop_
_entity_poly.entity_id
_entity_poly.type
_entity_poly.pdbx_seq_one_letter_code
_entity_poly.pdbx_strand_id
1 'polypeptide(L)'
;MITEDILAQEFIRVVNDYYPSVGELLEGCHVKVITCFWGRPAKRFQYIGIYCREDIMPYIEAKKEILRELAENMGLIQVVCFNAKRLLRDPMSKLKQSEPRLWLELQLMAA
;
A
#
# COMPACT_ATOMS: atom_id res chain seq x y z
N MET A 1 -16.62 -1.24 4.76
CA MET A 1 -16.01 -2.31 3.95
C MET A 1 -14.97 -2.96 4.84
N ILE A 2 -15.22 -4.18 5.30
CA ILE A 2 -14.34 -4.88 6.25
C ILE A 2 -13.32 -5.77 5.50
N THR A 3 -13.59 -6.11 4.25
CA THR A 3 -12.85 -7.11 3.49
C THR A 3 -11.47 -6.65 2.99
N GLU A 4 -11.33 -5.38 2.60
CA GLU A 4 -10.05 -4.84 2.09
C GLU A 4 -9.05 -4.63 3.23
N ASP A 5 -9.54 -4.16 4.39
CA ASP A 5 -8.72 -3.97 5.59
C ASP A 5 -8.23 -5.31 6.14
N ILE A 6 -9.08 -6.35 6.15
CA ILE A 6 -8.66 -7.72 6.51
C ILE A 6 -7.59 -8.23 5.55
N LEU A 7 -7.75 -8.02 4.24
CA LEU A 7 -6.77 -8.49 3.26
C LEU A 7 -5.41 -7.78 3.42
N ALA A 8 -5.42 -6.49 3.75
CA ALA A 8 -4.20 -5.74 4.07
C ALA A 8 -3.52 -6.29 5.34
N GLN A 9 -4.30 -6.62 6.38
CA GLN A 9 -3.79 -7.21 7.62
C GLN A 9 -3.18 -8.60 7.40
N GLU A 10 -3.86 -9.46 6.62
CA GLU A 10 -3.34 -10.78 6.29
C GLU A 10 -2.07 -10.68 5.41
N PHE A 11 -2.00 -9.71 4.50
CA PHE A 11 -0.77 -9.44 3.75
C PHE A 11 0.40 -9.09 4.69
N ILE A 12 0.20 -8.15 5.62
CA ILE A 12 1.22 -7.77 6.61
C ILE A 12 1.63 -8.98 7.46
N ARG A 13 0.65 -9.78 7.91
CA ARG A 13 0.90 -10.98 8.71
C ARG A 13 1.78 -11.98 7.98
N VAL A 14 1.47 -12.30 6.72
CA VAL A 14 2.26 -13.21 5.89
C VAL A 14 3.66 -12.63 5.63
N VAL A 15 3.79 -11.32 5.39
CA VAL A 15 5.12 -10.71 5.25
C VAL A 15 5.93 -10.86 6.54
N ASN A 16 5.32 -10.65 7.70
CA ASN A 16 6.01 -10.77 8.99
C ASN A 16 6.44 -12.21 9.31
N ASP A 17 5.59 -13.18 8.97
CA ASP A 17 5.85 -14.61 9.25
C ASP A 17 6.96 -15.19 8.36
N TYR A 18 6.97 -14.84 7.06
CA TYR A 18 7.90 -15.42 6.08
C TYR A 18 9.14 -14.55 5.84
N TYR A 19 9.02 -13.23 5.97
CA TYR A 19 10.07 -12.26 5.65
C TYR A 19 10.17 -11.17 6.74
N PRO A 20 10.63 -11.50 7.96
CA PRO A 20 10.64 -10.57 9.09
C PRO A 20 11.42 -9.28 8.79
N SER A 21 12.53 -9.36 8.04
CA SER A 21 13.30 -8.16 7.61
C SER A 21 12.51 -7.20 6.70
N VAL A 22 11.52 -7.69 5.96
CA VAL A 22 10.62 -6.86 5.15
C VAL A 22 9.47 -6.34 6.02
N GLY A 23 9.01 -7.15 6.98
CA GLY A 23 8.04 -6.76 8.00
C GLY A 23 8.47 -5.52 8.78
N GLU A 24 9.71 -5.49 9.26
CA GLU A 24 10.30 -4.32 9.95
C GLU A 24 10.25 -3.04 9.10
N LEU A 25 10.47 -3.15 7.78
CA LEU A 25 10.36 -1.99 6.87
C LEU A 25 8.90 -1.53 6.71
N LEU A 26 7.94 -2.45 6.81
CA LEU A 26 6.52 -2.14 6.69
C LEU A 26 5.90 -1.57 7.96
N GLU A 27 6.50 -1.75 9.15
CA GLU A 27 6.00 -1.16 10.40
C GLU A 27 5.90 0.37 10.33
N GLY A 28 6.85 1.01 9.63
CA GLY A 28 6.85 2.45 9.38
C GLY A 28 6.01 2.88 8.17
N CYS A 29 5.23 1.98 7.58
CA CYS A 29 4.46 2.20 6.36
C CYS A 29 2.95 1.99 6.60
N HIS A 30 2.13 2.64 5.80
CA HIS A 30 0.70 2.36 5.75
C HIS A 30 0.40 1.48 4.55
N VAL A 31 -0.15 0.29 4.79
CA VAL A 31 -0.49 -0.66 3.72
C VAL A 31 -1.99 -0.68 3.53
N LYS A 32 -2.44 -0.57 2.28
CA LYS A 32 -3.85 -0.59 1.93
C LYS A 32 -4.11 -1.36 0.65
N VAL A 33 -5.19 -2.12 0.60
CA VAL A 33 -5.69 -2.71 -0.64
C VAL A 33 -6.53 -1.68 -1.38
N ILE A 34 -6.23 -1.46 -2.65
CA ILE A 34 -6.94 -0.51 -3.51
C ILE A 34 -7.64 -1.30 -4.61
N THR A 35 -8.96 -1.13 -4.67
CA THR A 35 -9.78 -1.70 -5.75
C THR A 35 -9.92 -0.68 -6.89
N CYS A 36 -9.59 -1.09 -8.11
CA CYS A 36 -9.80 -0.31 -9.33
C CYS A 36 -10.63 -1.10 -10.36
N PHE A 37 -11.35 -0.38 -11.20
CA PHE A 37 -12.11 -0.94 -12.32
C PHE A 37 -11.49 -0.47 -13.62
N TRP A 38 -11.03 -1.40 -14.46
CA TRP A 38 -10.34 -1.06 -15.71
C TRP A 38 -10.84 -1.91 -16.88
N GLY A 39 -10.83 -1.33 -18.08
CA GLY A 39 -11.22 -1.99 -19.34
C GLY A 39 -12.67 -1.80 -19.79
N ARG A 40 -13.01 -2.40 -20.93
CA ARG A 40 -14.37 -2.50 -21.50
C ARG A 40 -14.62 -3.94 -21.96
N PRO A 41 -15.44 -4.76 -21.26
CA PRO A 41 -16.16 -4.43 -20.03
C PRO A 41 -15.23 -4.20 -18.83
N ALA A 42 -15.71 -3.44 -17.84
CA ALA A 42 -14.92 -3.08 -16.67
C ALA A 42 -14.63 -4.34 -15.83
N LYS A 43 -13.35 -4.71 -15.76
CA LYS A 43 -12.86 -5.77 -14.88
C LYS A 43 -12.44 -5.15 -13.56
N ARG A 44 -12.80 -5.82 -12.45
CA ARG A 44 -12.38 -5.45 -11.11
C ARG A 44 -10.98 -5.97 -10.88
N PHE A 45 -10.10 -5.11 -10.40
CA PHE A 45 -8.72 -5.40 -10.11
C PHE A 45 -8.37 -4.85 -8.72
N GLN A 46 -7.52 -5.57 -8.00
CA GLN A 46 -7.09 -5.18 -6.66
C GLN A 46 -5.57 -5.22 -6.62
N TYR A 47 -5.00 -4.22 -5.98
CA TYR A 47 -3.55 -4.10 -5.80
C TYR A 47 -3.25 -3.53 -4.41
N ILE A 48 -2.02 -3.72 -3.96
CA ILE A 48 -1.55 -3.20 -2.67
C ILE A 48 -0.88 -1.85 -2.91
N GLY A 49 -1.35 -0.84 -2.19
CA GLY A 49 -0.66 0.43 -2.01
C GLY A 49 0.13 0.43 -0.71
N ILE A 50 1.44 0.59 -0.78
CA ILE A 50 2.32 0.78 0.37
C ILE A 50 2.72 2.25 0.40
N TYR A 51 2.14 3.00 1.33
CA TYR A 51 2.50 4.38 1.55
C TYR A 51 3.70 4.42 2.51
N CYS A 52 4.79 4.99 2.06
CA CYS A 52 6.05 5.03 2.79
C CYS A 52 6.65 6.44 2.78
N ARG A 53 7.58 6.68 3.70
CA ARG A 53 8.42 7.87 3.68
C ARG A 53 9.49 7.76 2.59
N GLU A 54 9.98 8.90 2.14
CA GLU A 54 10.94 9.01 1.04
C GLU A 54 12.28 8.32 1.31
N ASP A 55 12.71 8.32 2.57
CA ASP A 55 13.92 7.64 3.05
C ASP A 55 13.81 6.12 3.04
N ILE A 56 12.62 5.57 3.33
CA ILE A 56 12.37 4.12 3.38
C ILE A 56 12.07 3.53 1.99
N MET A 57 11.54 4.35 1.08
CA MET A 57 11.08 3.92 -0.25
C MET A 57 12.11 3.09 -1.05
N PRO A 58 13.41 3.44 -1.12
CA PRO A 58 14.41 2.63 -1.85
C PRO A 58 14.59 1.22 -1.27
N TYR A 59 14.47 1.08 0.06
CA TYR A 59 14.61 -0.21 0.74
C TYR A 59 13.43 -1.14 0.43
N ILE A 60 12.22 -0.58 0.34
CA ILE A 60 11.03 -1.33 -0.05
C ILE A 60 11.08 -1.68 -1.53
N GLU A 61 11.52 -0.75 -2.39
CA GLU A 61 11.68 -1.02 -3.82
C GLU A 61 12.68 -2.15 -4.09
N ALA A 62 13.76 -2.25 -3.30
CA ALA A 62 14.70 -3.36 -3.38
C ALA A 62 14.08 -4.73 -3.02
N LYS A 63 12.95 -4.75 -2.31
CA LYS A 63 12.18 -5.95 -1.93
C LYS A 63 10.88 -6.12 -2.72
N LYS A 64 10.69 -5.32 -3.78
CA LYS A 64 9.45 -5.27 -4.55
C LYS A 64 9.07 -6.60 -5.20
N GLU A 65 10.03 -7.38 -5.68
CA GLU A 65 9.74 -8.69 -6.31
C GLU A 65 9.14 -9.67 -5.31
N ILE A 66 9.68 -9.74 -4.08
CA ILE A 66 9.14 -10.58 -3.00
C ILE A 66 7.71 -10.15 -2.65
N LEU A 67 7.49 -8.83 -2.51
CA LEU A 67 6.17 -8.29 -2.21
C LEU A 67 5.18 -8.57 -3.37
N ARG A 68 5.64 -8.52 -4.63
CA ARG A 68 4.82 -8.84 -5.80
C ARG A 68 4.41 -10.30 -5.81
N GLU A 69 5.36 -11.23 -5.60
CA GLU A 69 5.05 -12.66 -5.54
C GLU A 69 4.04 -12.98 -4.44
N LEU A 70 4.20 -12.39 -3.25
CA LEU A 70 3.24 -12.55 -2.16
C LEU A 70 1.85 -12.00 -2.52
N ALA A 71 1.78 -10.83 -3.15
CA ALA A 71 0.53 -10.24 -3.60
C ALA A 71 -0.15 -11.11 -4.67
N GLU A 72 0.60 -11.61 -5.65
CA GLU A 72 0.11 -12.53 -6.69
C GLU A 72 -0.45 -13.81 -6.08
N ASN A 73 0.23 -14.39 -5.08
CA ASN A 73 -0.25 -15.57 -4.34
C ASN A 73 -1.56 -15.32 -3.57
N MET A 74 -1.84 -14.06 -3.20
CA MET A 74 -3.11 -13.64 -2.57
C MET A 74 -4.19 -13.23 -3.58
N GLY A 75 -3.92 -13.35 -4.89
CA GLY A 75 -4.85 -12.95 -5.95
C GLY A 75 -4.88 -11.44 -6.25
N LEU A 76 -3.87 -10.70 -5.78
CA LEU A 76 -3.68 -9.28 -6.04
C LEU A 76 -2.75 -9.10 -7.25
N ILE A 77 -2.98 -8.06 -8.04
CA ILE A 77 -2.32 -7.92 -9.34
C ILE A 77 -0.95 -7.26 -9.23
N GLN A 78 -0.77 -6.39 -8.24
CA GLN A 78 0.46 -5.63 -8.10
C GLN A 78 0.65 -5.08 -6.69
N VAL A 79 1.90 -4.74 -6.38
CA VAL A 79 2.27 -3.89 -5.26
C VAL A 79 2.87 -2.58 -5.78
N VAL A 80 2.34 -1.46 -5.28
CA VAL A 80 2.75 -0.10 -5.67
C VAL A 80 3.19 0.65 -4.42
N CYS A 81 4.38 1.24 -4.47
CA CYS A 81 4.90 2.08 -3.40
C CYS A 81 4.56 3.55 -3.68
N PHE A 82 3.99 4.24 -2.70
CA PHE A 82 3.63 5.65 -2.77
C PHE A 82 4.46 6.45 -1.77
N ASN A 83 5.06 7.55 -2.23
CA ASN A 83 5.68 8.52 -1.34
C ASN A 83 4.58 9.35 -0.65
N ALA A 84 4.40 9.12 0.66
CA ALA A 84 3.35 9.76 1.46
C ALA A 84 3.47 11.30 1.44
N LYS A 85 4.69 11.82 1.59
CA LYS A 85 4.94 13.27 1.62
C LYS A 85 4.63 13.94 0.28
N ARG A 86 5.00 13.28 -0.83
CA ARG A 86 4.67 13.77 -2.18
C ARG A 86 3.17 13.75 -2.43
N LEU A 87 2.48 12.70 -1.99
CA LEU A 87 1.03 12.56 -2.16
C LEU A 87 0.22 13.61 -1.39
N LEU A 88 0.69 13.97 -0.19
CA LEU A 88 0.08 15.04 0.63
C LEU A 88 0.30 16.45 0.04
N ARG A 89 1.41 16.65 -0.66
CA ARG A 89 1.76 17.93 -1.29
C ARG A 89 1.18 18.10 -2.70
N ASP A 90 0.68 17.02 -3.29
CA ASP A 90 0.09 17.08 -4.63
C ASP A 90 -1.22 17.90 -4.60
N PRO A 91 -1.27 19.06 -5.28
CA PRO A 91 -2.46 19.92 -5.29
C PRO A 91 -3.66 19.29 -5.98
N MET A 92 -3.45 18.28 -6.82
CA MET A 92 -4.51 17.53 -7.50
C MET A 92 -4.97 16.30 -6.70
N SER A 93 -4.32 16.01 -5.57
CA SER A 93 -4.70 14.91 -4.70
C SER A 93 -6.07 15.16 -4.07
N LYS A 94 -7.03 14.28 -4.38
CA LYS A 94 -8.37 14.30 -3.78
C LYS A 94 -8.43 13.57 -2.45
N LEU A 95 -7.29 13.08 -1.94
CA LEU A 95 -7.20 12.18 -0.79
C LEU A 95 -7.82 12.79 0.48
N LYS A 96 -7.68 14.10 0.69
CA LYS A 96 -8.32 14.83 1.80
C LYS A 96 -9.85 14.75 1.77
N GLN A 97 -10.45 14.72 0.58
CA GLN A 97 -11.91 14.70 0.40
C GLN A 97 -12.45 13.28 0.29
N SER A 98 -11.76 12.40 -0.46
CA SER A 98 -12.21 11.03 -0.68
C SER A 98 -11.95 10.12 0.52
N GLU A 99 -10.81 10.28 1.18
CA GLU A 99 -10.37 9.43 2.30
C GLU A 99 -9.71 10.24 3.42
N PRO A 100 -10.49 10.98 4.22
CA PRO A 100 -9.95 11.85 5.27
C PRO A 100 -9.12 11.12 6.33
N ARG A 101 -9.44 9.85 6.62
CA ARG A 101 -8.70 9.03 7.59
C ARG A 101 -7.29 8.70 7.11
N LEU A 102 -7.18 8.18 5.88
CA LEU A 102 -5.89 7.93 5.24
C LEU A 102 -5.08 9.24 5.16
N TRP A 103 -5.73 10.36 4.84
CA TRP A 103 -5.05 11.66 4.83
C TRP A 103 -4.39 12.01 6.17
N LEU A 104 -5.09 11.79 7.29
CA LEU A 104 -4.55 12.03 8.63
C LEU A 104 -3.42 11.05 8.99
N GLU A 105 -3.57 9.77 8.65
CA GLU A 105 -2.52 8.76 8.88
C GLU A 105 -1.24 9.10 8.12
N LEU A 106 -1.36 9.49 6.85
CA LEU A 106 -0.22 9.93 6.06
C LEU A 106 0.43 11.21 6.62
N GLN A 107 -0.37 12.15 7.15
CA GLN A 107 0.16 13.35 7.82
C GLN A 107 0.98 13.00 9.05
N LEU A 108 0.52 12.05 9.87
CA LEU A 108 1.25 11.56 11.04
C LEU A 108 2.57 10.88 10.66
N MET A 109 2.60 10.14 9.55
CA MET A 109 3.82 9.51 9.05
C MET A 109 4.81 10.49 8.42
N ALA A 110 4.32 11.60 7.86
CA ALA A 110 5.12 12.60 7.17
C ALA A 110 5.64 13.72 8.09
N ALA A 111 5.12 13.82 9.33
CA ALA A 111 5.56 14.73 10.38
C ALA A 111 6.94 14.32 10.93
#